data_AF-A0A845S1T5-F1
#
_entry.id   AF-A0A845S1T5-F1
#
_cell.length_a   1.000
_cell.length_b   1.000
_cell.length_c   1.000
_cell.angle_alpha   90.00
_cell.angle_beta   90.00
_cell.angle_gamma   90.00
#
_symmetry.space_group_name_H-M   'P 1'
#
loop_
_entity.id
_entity.type
_entity.pdbx_description
1 polymer ?
#
loop_
_entity_poly.entity_id
_entity_poly.type
_entity_poly.pdbx_seq_one_letter_code
_entity_poly.pdbx_strand_id
1 'polypeptide(L)'
;TAPIAMGISDLIGGIPSLTAIITIITGIMGASFGTFALDFLKLKDMSARGFGLGLASHGLGTARAMSRNETAGVFAALALGLNGIATSILVPLLFKLLNLF
;
A
#
# COMPACT_ATOMS: atom_id res chain seq x y z
N THR A 1 5.72 -0.20 -3.12
CA THR A 1 5.80 -1.43 -2.27
C THR A 1 6.10 -2.69 -3.06
N ALA A 2 5.94 -2.74 -4.39
CA ALA A 2 6.18 -3.99 -5.16
C ALA A 2 7.55 -4.65 -4.87
N PRO A 3 8.70 -3.93 -4.83
CA PRO A 3 9.98 -4.56 -4.49
C PRO A 3 10.01 -5.17 -3.08
N ILE A 4 9.36 -4.51 -2.12
CA ILE A 4 9.25 -5.01 -0.73
C ILE A 4 8.44 -6.30 -0.71
N ALA A 5 7.26 -6.30 -1.34
CA ALA A 5 6.39 -7.47 -1.41
C ALA A 5 7.05 -8.63 -2.16
N MET A 6 7.79 -8.35 -3.23
CA MET A 6 8.58 -9.33 -3.98
C MET A 6 9.67 -9.97 -3.11
N GLY A 7 10.41 -9.17 -2.34
CA GLY A 7 11.43 -9.67 -1.41
C GLY A 7 10.83 -10.55 -0.33
N ILE A 8 9.70 -10.14 0.27
CA ILE A 8 8.97 -10.96 1.25
C ILE A 8 8.48 -12.26 0.61
N SER A 9 7.91 -12.18 -0.59
CA SER A 9 7.43 -13.34 -1.35
C SER A 9 8.55 -14.35 -1.57
N ASP A 10 9.76 -13.89 -1.93
CA ASP A 10 10.92 -14.77 -2.10
C ASP A 10 11.32 -15.46 -0.79
N LEU A 11 11.34 -14.71 0.32
CA LEU A 11 11.68 -15.23 1.65
C LEU A 11 10.73 -16.32 2.17
N ILE A 12 9.46 -16.30 1.75
CA ILE A 12 8.43 -17.26 2.19
C ILE A 12 8.11 -18.32 1.13
N GLY A 13 8.90 -18.42 0.05
CA GLY A 13 8.74 -19.43 -1.01
C GLY A 13 7.61 -19.16 -2.02
N GLY A 14 7.14 -17.92 -2.13
CA GLY A 14 6.19 -17.47 -3.14
C GLY A 14 6.83 -17.20 -4.51
N ILE A 15 6.06 -16.61 -5.43
CA ILE A 15 6.50 -16.29 -6.80
C ILE A 15 6.62 -14.76 -6.96
N PRO A 16 7.83 -14.18 -6.89
CA PRO A 16 8.01 -12.71 -6.90
C PRO A 16 7.42 -12.03 -8.14
N SER A 17 7.50 -12.65 -9.32
CA SER A 17 6.93 -12.08 -10.55
C SER A 17 5.40 -11.95 -10.50
N LEU A 18 4.71 -12.95 -9.96
CA LEU A 18 3.26 -12.90 -9.77
C LEU A 18 2.89 -11.86 -8.70
N THR A 19 3.64 -11.82 -7.60
CA THR A 19 3.48 -10.82 -6.55
C THR A 19 3.60 -9.40 -7.11
N ALA A 20 4.55 -9.15 -8.01
CA ALA A 20 4.69 -7.86 -8.67
C ALA A 20 3.44 -7.47 -9.46
N ILE A 21 2.92 -8.38 -10.30
CA ILE A 21 1.73 -8.15 -11.12
C ILE A 21 0.51 -7.84 -10.25
N ILE A 22 0.26 -8.67 -9.23
CA ILE A 22 -0.88 -8.46 -8.32
C ILE A 22 -0.74 -7.11 -7.60
N THR A 23 0.45 -6.77 -7.10
CA THR A 23 0.70 -5.50 -6.40
C THR A 23 0.47 -4.28 -7.30
N ILE A 24 0.82 -4.38 -8.59
CA ILE A 24 0.59 -3.31 -9.55
C ILE A 24 -0.91 -3.17 -9.82
N ILE A 25 -1.62 -4.27 -10.07
CA ILE A 25 -3.07 -4.25 -10.36
C ILE A 25 -3.83 -3.65 -9.17
N THR A 26 -3.57 -4.13 -7.95
CA THR A 26 -4.23 -3.59 -6.75
C THR A 26 -3.90 -2.11 -6.55
N GLY A 27 -2.65 -1.70 -6.79
CA GLY A 27 -2.24 -0.30 -6.74
C GLY A 27 -2.97 0.58 -7.76
N ILE A 28 -3.16 0.11 -9.00
CA ILE A 28 -3.91 0.81 -10.05
C ILE A 28 -5.38 0.94 -9.66
N MET A 29 -6.00 -0.13 -9.17
CA MET A 29 -7.39 -0.10 -8.74
C MET A 29 -7.60 0.88 -7.60
N GLY A 30 -6.75 0.82 -6.56
CA GLY A 30 -6.84 1.74 -5.43
C GLY A 30 -6.61 3.20 -5.86
N ALA A 31 -5.64 3.48 -6.74
CA ALA A 31 -5.39 4.84 -7.21
C ALA A 31 -6.54 5.39 -8.10
N SER A 32 -7.20 4.50 -8.85
CA SER A 32 -8.32 4.83 -9.72
C SER A 32 -9.62 5.06 -8.94
N PHE A 33 -9.94 4.17 -8.00
CA PHE A 33 -11.22 4.15 -7.29
C PHE A 33 -11.17 4.79 -5.90
N GLY A 34 -9.98 4.89 -5.29
CA GLY A 34 -9.82 5.31 -3.90
C GLY A 34 -10.29 6.75 -3.66
N THR A 35 -10.08 7.68 -4.59
CA THR A 35 -10.62 9.05 -4.44
C THR A 35 -12.14 9.05 -4.42
N PHE A 36 -12.79 8.26 -5.28
CA PHE A 36 -14.25 8.13 -5.32
C PHE A 36 -14.79 7.53 -4.03
N ALA A 37 -14.12 6.51 -3.48
CA ALA A 37 -14.49 5.92 -2.20
C ALA A 37 -14.40 6.96 -1.05
N LEU A 38 -13.34 7.75 -1.02
CA LEU A 38 -13.15 8.80 0.00
C LEU A 38 -14.18 9.93 -0.16
N ASP A 39 -14.53 10.30 -1.40
CA ASP A 39 -15.58 11.29 -1.69
C ASP A 39 -16.96 10.78 -1.26
N PHE A 40 -17.26 9.50 -1.53
CA PHE A 40 -18.50 8.85 -1.09
C PHE A 40 -18.63 8.84 0.44
N LEU A 41 -17.52 8.59 1.16
CA LEU A 41 -17.44 8.69 2.61
C LEU A 41 -17.43 10.13 3.14
N LYS A 42 -17.48 11.14 2.26
CA LYS A 42 -17.43 12.57 2.59
C LYS A 42 -16.23 12.97 3.46
N LEU A 43 -15.09 12.29 3.27
CA LEU A 43 -13.85 12.61 3.97
C LEU A 43 -13.28 13.92 3.41
N LYS A 44 -13.19 14.93 4.27
CA LYS A 44 -12.70 16.28 3.91
C LYS A 44 -11.25 16.52 4.29
N ASP A 45 -10.75 15.83 5.31
CA ASP A 45 -9.39 16.01 5.80
C ASP A 45 -8.37 15.43 4.80
N MET A 46 -7.52 16.29 4.24
CA MET A 46 -6.56 15.90 3.21
C MET A 46 -5.45 14.98 3.73
N SER A 47 -5.08 15.11 5.01
CA SER A 47 -4.11 14.23 5.67
C SER A 47 -4.66 12.82 5.77
N ALA A 48 -5.90 12.67 6.25
CA ALA A 48 -6.58 11.39 6.36
C ALA A 48 -6.82 10.75 4.99
N ARG A 49 -7.25 11.54 4.00
CA ARG A 49 -7.42 11.07 2.61
C ARG A 49 -6.10 10.60 2.01
N GLY A 50 -5.04 11.38 2.19
CA GLY A 50 -3.69 11.05 1.73
C GLY A 50 -3.20 9.75 2.34
N PHE A 51 -3.23 9.67 3.67
CA PHE A 51 -2.83 8.48 4.41
C PHE A 51 -3.58 7.24 3.93
N GLY A 52 -4.92 7.31 3.86
CA GLY A 52 -5.75 6.19 3.41
C GLY A 52 -5.48 5.77 1.97
N LEU A 53 -5.37 6.73 1.05
CA LEU A 53 -5.13 6.44 -0.37
C LEU A 53 -3.74 5.82 -0.60
N GLY A 54 -2.72 6.34 0.09
CA GLY A 54 -1.35 5.82 0.04
C GLY A 54 -1.22 4.44 0.70
N LEU A 55 -1.92 4.21 1.81
CA LEU A 55 -1.96 2.91 2.48
C LEU A 55 -2.58 1.84 1.58
N ALA A 56 -3.76 2.13 1.01
CA ALA A 56 -4.54 1.18 0.22
C ALA A 56 -3.97 0.93 -1.18
N SER A 57 -3.37 1.94 -1.81
CA SER A 57 -2.95 1.87 -3.23
C SER A 57 -1.45 2.04 -3.43
N HIS A 58 -0.69 2.02 -2.32
CA HIS A 58 0.76 2.06 -2.32
C HIS A 58 1.31 3.28 -3.05
N GLY A 59 2.46 3.13 -3.73
CA GLY A 59 3.13 4.22 -4.43
C GLY A 59 2.29 4.87 -5.55
N LEU A 60 1.41 4.10 -6.21
CA LEU A 60 0.49 4.64 -7.23
C LEU A 60 -0.56 5.57 -6.59
N GLY A 61 -1.10 5.16 -5.44
CA GLY A 61 -1.99 5.99 -4.62
C GLY A 61 -1.29 7.23 -4.09
N THR A 62 -0.03 7.09 -3.63
CA THR A 62 0.79 8.22 -3.18
C THR A 62 1.04 9.23 -4.31
N ALA A 63 1.42 8.77 -5.50
CA ALA A 63 1.61 9.64 -6.67
C ALA A 63 0.29 10.36 -7.04
N ARG A 64 -0.83 9.64 -6.98
CA ARG A 64 -2.16 10.22 -7.22
C ARG A 64 -2.52 11.27 -6.17
N ALA A 65 -2.32 10.98 -4.88
CA ALA A 65 -2.56 11.93 -3.79
C ALA A 65 -1.71 13.20 -3.96
N MET A 66 -0.41 13.02 -4.23
CA MET A 66 0.55 14.11 -4.45
C MET A 66 0.15 15.00 -5.63
N SER A 67 -0.30 14.39 -6.74
CA SER A 67 -0.76 15.13 -7.92
C SER A 67 -2.02 15.99 -7.68
N ARG A 68 -2.77 15.69 -6.62
CA ARG A 68 -4.05 16.36 -6.30
C ARG A 68 -3.90 17.38 -5.18
N ASN A 69 -3.07 17.11 -4.18
CA ASN A 69 -2.87 17.97 -3.03
C ASN A 69 -1.57 17.59 -2.31
N GLU A 70 -0.78 18.60 -1.96
CA GLU A 70 0.52 18.42 -1.32
C GLU A 70 0.41 17.72 0.04
N THR A 71 -0.49 18.17 0.92
CA THR A 71 -0.71 17.56 2.24
C THR A 71 -1.12 16.10 2.11
N ALA A 72 -2.05 15.79 1.22
CA ALA A 72 -2.44 14.40 0.95
C ALA A 72 -1.26 13.56 0.45
N GLY A 73 -0.42 14.11 -0.43
CA GLY A 73 0.80 13.46 -0.90
C GLY A 73 1.79 13.13 0.21
N VAL A 74 2.03 14.07 1.13
CA VAL A 74 2.93 13.88 2.28
C VAL A 74 2.43 12.75 3.18
N PHE A 75 1.16 12.78 3.58
CA PHE A 75 0.59 11.73 4.43
C PHE A 75 0.47 10.38 3.70
N ALA A 76 0.28 10.37 2.38
CA ALA A 76 0.32 9.15 1.58
C ALA A 76 1.73 8.53 1.52
N ALA A 77 2.78 9.36 1.47
CA ALA A 77 4.16 8.88 1.52
C ALA A 77 4.52 8.33 2.90
N LEU A 78 4.04 8.97 3.98
CA LEU A 78 4.16 8.44 5.34
C LEU A 78 3.49 7.07 5.46
N ALA A 79 2.25 6.93 4.98
CA ALA A 79 1.52 5.66 4.99
C ALA A 79 2.29 4.57 4.25
N LEU A 80 2.85 4.89 3.08
CA LEU A 80 3.66 3.96 2.29
C LEU A 80 4.89 3.46 3.06
N GLY A 81 5.61 4.36 3.73
CA GLY A 81 6.79 4.03 4.54
C GLY A 81 6.44 3.13 5.73
N LEU A 82 5.42 3.52 6.50
CA LEU A 82 4.96 2.74 7.65
C LEU A 82 4.46 1.36 7.24
N ASN A 83 3.70 1.27 6.15
CA ASN A 83 3.23 0.00 5.61
C ASN A 83 4.40 -0.89 5.17
N GLY A 84 5.43 -0.32 4.54
CA GLY A 84 6.64 -1.05 4.16
C GLY A 84 7.35 -1.68 5.37
N ILE A 85 7.53 -0.90 6.45
CA ILE A 85 8.14 -1.39 7.70
C ILE A 85 7.26 -2.48 8.32
N ALA A 86 5.96 -2.21 8.48
CA ALA A 86 5.02 -3.12 9.12
C ALA A 86 4.94 -4.46 8.36
N THR A 87 4.78 -4.43 7.04
CA THR A 87 4.67 -5.66 6.22
C THR A 87 5.97 -6.47 6.20
N SER A 88 7.13 -5.80 6.14
CA SER A 88 8.44 -6.48 6.14
C SER A 88 8.70 -7.26 7.44
N ILE A 89 8.14 -6.81 8.56
CA ILE A 89 8.30 -7.48 9.86
C ILE A 89 7.17 -8.49 10.09
N LEU A 90 5.92 -8.07 9.90
CA LEU A 90 4.76 -8.86 10.29
C LEU A 90 4.55 -10.09 9.39
N VAL A 91 4.74 -9.97 8.07
CA VAL A 91 4.44 -11.09 7.16
C VAL A 91 5.36 -12.28 7.40
N PRO A 92 6.70 -12.14 7.45
CA PRO A 92 7.58 -13.27 7.76
C PRO A 92 7.33 -13.85 9.16
N LEU A 93 7.03 -13.01 10.15
CA LEU A 93 6.74 -13.44 11.52
C LEU A 93 5.46 -14.27 11.59
N LEU A 94 4.38 -13.80 10.97
CA LEU A 94 3.11 -14.51 10.88
C LEU A 94 3.25 -15.82 10.12
N PHE A 95 4.00 -15.82 9.01
CA PHE A 95 4.26 -17.03 8.24
C PHE A 95 4.98 -18.07 9.10
N LYS A 96 6.03 -17.67 9.82
CA LYS A 96 6.76 -18.57 10.74
C LYS A 96 5.87 -19.10 11.86
N LEU A 97 4.98 -18.28 12.41
CA LEU A 97 4.05 -18.70 13.46
C LEU A 97 3.02 -19.71 12.93
N LEU A 98 2.43 -19.46 11.76
CA LEU A 98 1.45 -20.35 11.14
C LEU A 98 2.06 -21.70 10.73
N ASN A 99 3.32 -21.70 10.30
CA ASN A 99 4.04 -22.93 9.94
C ASN A 99 4.57 -23.71 11.16
N LEU A 100 4.36 -23.19 12.38
CA LEU A 100 4.74 -23.83 13.64
C LEU A 100 3.59 -24.65 14.27
N PHE A 101 2.36 -24.48 13.76
CA PHE A 101 1.16 -25.25 14.11
C PHE A 101 0.87 -26.30 13.05
#